data_AF-A0A0C2CTN3-F1
#
_entry.id   AF-A0A0C2CTN3-F1
#
_cell.length_a   1.000
_cell.length_b   1.000
_cell.length_c   1.000
_cell.angle_alpha   90.00
_cell.angle_beta   90.00
_cell.angle_gamma   90.00
#
_symmetry.space_group_name_H-M   'P 1'
#
loop_
_entity.id
_entity.type
_entity.pdbx_description
1 polymer ?
#
loop_
_entity_poly.entity_id
_entity_poly.type
_entity_poly.pdbx_seq_one_letter_code
_entity_poly.pdbx_strand_id
1 'polypeptide(L)'
;VNMVARVNEIYTVVNWDEGQEETEVERGRFVNMGFSIKELKILDKPSRQPGHYNSRDSINNGVWNSNRLLEAFTREEGSPKFCLVHLLTAQSFSDSAHIGLAYVADTRGGPGGICSDSAYVVDRQISYNTVFTSAMGNTGLYDYPLVTKEAEIVVAHEYAHSWGAQHDGLDRDADGREECLPDYAEGGNYIMHMYAQNGYDPNNIDGREISSTRRAGRVRTVDVVRQIDFRN
;
A
#
# COMPACT_ATOMS: atom_id res chain seq x y z
N VAL A 1 15.75 -12.20 -6.72
CA VAL A 1 15.26 -10.83 -6.41
C VAL A 1 13.91 -10.96 -5.70
N ASN A 2 13.72 -10.33 -4.54
CA ASN A 2 12.45 -10.37 -3.80
C ASN A 2 11.46 -9.30 -4.33
N MET A 3 10.17 -9.43 -4.00
CA MET A 3 9.11 -8.51 -4.47
C MET A 3 9.41 -7.05 -4.08
N VAL A 4 9.82 -6.81 -2.83
CA VAL A 4 10.11 -5.45 -2.33
C VAL A 4 11.27 -4.80 -3.08
N ALA A 5 12.28 -5.56 -3.51
CA ALA A 5 13.37 -5.03 -4.32
C ALA A 5 12.89 -4.56 -5.70
N ARG A 6 11.94 -5.29 -6.33
CA ARG A 6 11.35 -4.87 -7.62
C ARG A 6 10.44 -3.66 -7.47
N VAL A 7 9.63 -3.62 -6.40
CA VAL A 7 8.84 -2.43 -6.05
C VAL A 7 9.77 -1.24 -5.79
N ASN A 8 10.91 -1.44 -5.12
CA ASN A 8 11.87 -0.38 -4.87
C ASN A 8 12.43 0.24 -6.16
N GLU A 9 12.58 -0.52 -7.24
CA GLU A 9 13.02 0.02 -8.54
C GLU A 9 12.05 1.08 -9.08
N ILE A 10 10.73 0.93 -8.85
CA ILE A 10 9.70 1.91 -9.21
C ILE A 10 9.91 3.23 -8.44
N TYR A 11 10.30 3.15 -7.17
CA TYR A 11 10.43 4.30 -6.28
C TYR A 11 11.75 5.07 -6.45
N THR A 12 12.85 4.36 -6.75
CA THR A 12 14.17 4.99 -6.82
C THR A 12 14.32 6.04 -7.91
N VAL A 13 13.48 5.97 -8.95
CA VAL A 13 13.51 6.90 -10.09
C VAL A 13 12.59 8.12 -9.91
N VAL A 14 11.78 8.15 -8.85
CA VAL A 14 10.82 9.22 -8.57
C VAL A 14 11.53 10.48 -8.09
N ASN A 15 11.15 11.63 -8.64
CA ASN A 15 11.63 12.95 -8.26
C ASN A 15 10.65 13.59 -7.26
N TRP A 16 10.96 13.46 -5.98
CA TRP A 16 10.04 13.78 -4.88
C TRP A 16 9.87 15.29 -4.60
N ASP A 17 10.65 16.13 -5.26
CA ASP A 17 10.56 17.60 -5.22
C ASP A 17 10.38 18.23 -6.61
N GLU A 18 9.84 17.45 -7.55
CA GLU A 18 9.46 17.95 -8.88
C GLU A 18 8.59 19.21 -8.77
N GLY A 19 8.93 20.24 -9.55
CA GLY A 19 8.28 21.55 -9.50
C GLY A 19 8.69 22.46 -8.33
N GLN A 20 9.52 21.99 -7.39
CA GLN A 20 10.05 22.79 -6.27
C GLN A 20 11.59 22.86 -6.23
N GLU A 21 12.24 22.39 -7.30
CA GLU A 21 13.69 22.32 -7.46
C GLU A 21 14.38 23.68 -7.24
N GLU A 22 13.71 24.78 -7.57
CA GLU A 22 14.23 26.15 -7.44
C GLU A 22 14.22 26.69 -6.00
N THR A 23 13.47 26.06 -5.08
CA THR A 23 13.37 26.52 -3.69
C THR A 23 14.58 26.14 -2.83
N GLU A 24 15.37 25.15 -3.26
CA GLU A 24 16.61 24.73 -2.61
C GLU A 24 17.74 24.52 -3.65
N VAL A 25 18.24 25.65 -4.18
CA VAL A 25 19.19 25.80 -5.30
C VAL A 25 20.47 24.92 -5.23
N GLU A 26 20.80 24.34 -4.07
CA GLU A 26 22.01 23.52 -3.86
C GLU A 26 21.75 22.02 -3.62
N ARG A 27 20.49 21.58 -3.48
CA ARG A 27 20.16 20.20 -3.08
C ARG A 27 20.19 19.18 -4.23
N GLY A 28 19.97 19.64 -5.47
CA GLY A 28 19.72 18.75 -6.63
C GLY A 28 18.39 18.00 -6.52
N ARG A 29 18.09 17.14 -7.50
CA ARG A 29 16.84 16.35 -7.54
C ARG A 29 16.70 15.44 -6.33
N PHE A 30 15.56 15.44 -5.66
CA PHE A 30 15.30 14.52 -4.57
C PHE A 30 14.83 13.18 -5.12
N VAL A 31 15.79 12.29 -5.41
CA VAL A 31 15.58 10.95 -6.00
C VAL A 31 16.23 9.86 -5.15
N ASN A 32 16.20 8.60 -5.61
CA ASN A 32 16.80 7.44 -4.93
C ASN A 32 16.22 7.12 -3.54
N MET A 33 14.99 7.55 -3.30
CA MET A 33 14.25 7.12 -2.12
C MET A 33 13.49 5.85 -2.43
N GLY A 34 13.31 5.01 -1.41
CA GLY A 34 12.63 3.73 -1.58
C GLY A 34 12.69 2.89 -0.32
N PHE A 35 12.63 1.59 -0.51
CA PHE A 35 12.34 0.63 0.55
C PHE A 35 13.38 -0.47 0.64
N SER A 36 13.61 -0.92 1.86
CA SER A 36 14.41 -2.09 2.16
C SER A 36 13.77 -2.86 3.30
N ILE A 37 13.80 -4.18 3.21
CA ILE A 37 13.26 -5.07 4.24
C ILE A 37 14.22 -5.08 5.43
N LYS A 38 13.76 -4.56 6.57
CA LYS A 38 14.50 -4.64 7.83
C LYS A 38 14.27 -5.96 8.57
N GLU A 39 13.03 -6.45 8.56
CA GLU A 39 12.63 -7.66 9.26
C GLU A 39 11.52 -8.35 8.44
N LEU A 40 11.52 -9.68 8.48
CA LEU A 40 10.48 -10.52 7.90
C LEU A 40 9.93 -11.48 8.97
N LYS A 41 8.62 -11.41 9.18
CA LYS A 41 7.85 -12.34 10.02
C LYS A 41 7.10 -13.32 9.10
N ILE A 42 6.97 -14.58 9.50
CA ILE A 42 6.13 -15.58 8.82
C ILE A 42 5.23 -16.24 9.86
N LEU A 43 3.92 -16.23 9.60
CA LEU A 43 2.92 -16.94 10.40
C LEU A 43 2.52 -18.25 9.71
N ASP A 44 2.83 -19.37 10.36
CA ASP A 44 2.57 -20.72 9.85
C ASP A 44 1.18 -21.25 10.24
N LYS A 45 0.55 -20.65 11.25
CA LYS A 45 -0.74 -21.07 11.82
C LYS A 45 -1.62 -19.88 12.14
N PRO A 46 -2.96 -20.02 12.07
CA PRO A 46 -3.88 -18.97 12.47
C PRO A 46 -3.79 -18.71 13.97
N SER A 47 -3.98 -17.44 14.34
CA SER A 47 -4.12 -17.05 15.75
C SER A 47 -5.41 -17.62 16.34
N ARG A 48 -5.34 -18.06 17.59
CA ARG A 48 -6.50 -18.50 18.38
C ARG A 48 -7.21 -17.35 19.07
N GLN A 49 -6.64 -16.15 19.05
CA GLN A 49 -7.22 -14.96 19.66
C GLN A 49 -8.29 -14.38 18.72
N PRO A 50 -9.56 -14.28 19.15
CA PRO A 50 -10.59 -13.63 18.37
C PRO A 50 -10.22 -12.16 18.06
N GLY A 51 -10.41 -11.75 16.80
CA GLY A 51 -10.14 -10.39 16.34
C GLY A 51 -8.66 -10.08 16.11
N HIS A 52 -7.76 -11.07 16.14
CA HIS A 52 -6.39 -10.93 15.68
C HIS A 52 -6.35 -10.98 14.15
N TYR A 53 -5.56 -10.15 13.46
CA TYR A 53 -5.54 -10.08 11.98
C TYR A 53 -5.30 -11.45 11.29
N ASN A 54 -4.48 -12.31 11.90
CA ASN A 54 -4.24 -13.70 11.49
C ASN A 54 -5.24 -14.73 12.06
N SER A 55 -6.43 -14.33 12.52
CA SER A 55 -7.52 -15.26 12.87
C SER A 55 -8.59 -15.26 11.79
N ARG A 56 -9.52 -16.22 11.83
CA ARG A 56 -10.79 -16.08 11.10
C ARG A 56 -11.54 -14.87 11.66
N ASP A 57 -12.21 -14.11 10.78
CA ASP A 57 -13.06 -13.02 11.25
C ASP A 57 -14.29 -13.59 11.96
N SER A 58 -14.49 -13.23 13.22
CA SER A 58 -15.59 -13.72 14.04
C SER A 58 -16.93 -13.06 13.72
N ILE A 59 -16.92 -11.99 12.92
CA ILE A 59 -18.11 -11.17 12.65
C ILE A 59 -18.66 -11.42 11.23
N ASN A 60 -17.79 -11.61 10.23
CA ASN A 60 -18.20 -11.77 8.83
C ASN A 60 -17.99 -13.21 8.32
N ASN A 61 -18.57 -14.21 9.01
CA ASN A 61 -18.53 -15.62 8.60
C ASN A 61 -17.12 -16.17 8.27
N GLY A 62 -16.08 -15.66 8.93
CA GLY A 62 -14.69 -16.07 8.70
C GLY A 62 -13.95 -15.34 7.58
N VAL A 63 -14.59 -14.42 6.84
CA VAL A 63 -13.98 -13.62 5.76
C VAL A 63 -13.81 -12.18 6.23
N TRP A 64 -12.61 -11.63 6.18
CA TRP A 64 -12.38 -10.26 6.64
C TRP A 64 -13.06 -9.23 5.73
N ASN A 65 -13.57 -8.16 6.35
CA ASN A 65 -13.75 -6.89 5.64
C ASN A 65 -12.39 -6.18 5.58
N SER A 66 -12.06 -5.59 4.44
CA SER A 66 -10.77 -4.94 4.17
C SER A 66 -10.36 -3.93 5.26
N ASN A 67 -11.21 -2.96 5.58
CA ASN A 67 -10.96 -1.93 6.60
C ASN A 67 -10.72 -2.55 7.98
N ARG A 68 -11.56 -3.52 8.37
CA ARG A 68 -11.42 -4.20 9.67
C ARG A 68 -10.14 -5.04 9.75
N LEU A 69 -9.67 -5.62 8.64
CA LEU A 69 -8.36 -6.29 8.63
C LEU A 69 -7.23 -5.29 8.87
N LEU A 70 -7.25 -4.15 8.16
CA LEU A 70 -6.23 -3.12 8.34
C LEU A 70 -6.21 -2.60 9.80
N GLU A 71 -7.37 -2.33 10.39
CA GLU A 71 -7.48 -1.91 11.79
C GLU A 71 -6.93 -2.98 12.75
N ALA A 72 -7.32 -4.24 12.57
CA ALA A 72 -6.85 -5.35 13.41
C ALA A 72 -5.34 -5.56 13.28
N PHE A 73 -4.79 -5.43 12.07
CA PHE A 73 -3.36 -5.54 11.81
C PHE A 73 -2.59 -4.39 12.47
N THR A 74 -3.11 -3.17 12.35
CA THR A 74 -2.50 -1.96 12.90
C THR A 74 -2.42 -1.99 14.42
N ARG A 75 -3.48 -2.49 15.07
CA ARG A 75 -3.52 -2.62 16.53
C ARG A 75 -2.48 -3.61 17.08
N GLU A 76 -2.10 -4.62 16.30
CA GLU A 76 -1.18 -5.67 16.74
C GLU A 76 0.26 -5.45 16.26
N GLU A 77 0.47 -4.87 15.07
CA GLU A 77 1.80 -4.80 14.43
C GLU A 77 2.30 -3.38 14.12
N GLY A 78 1.44 -2.37 14.18
CA GLY A 78 1.83 -0.96 14.01
C GLY A 78 2.90 -0.56 15.02
N SER A 79 4.01 0.02 14.56
CA SER A 79 5.19 0.20 15.42
C SER A 79 6.11 1.34 14.97
N PRO A 80 6.57 2.22 15.88
CA PRO A 80 7.49 3.31 15.55
C PRO A 80 8.93 2.82 15.29
N LYS A 81 9.21 1.52 15.46
CA LYS A 81 10.53 0.92 15.20
C LYS A 81 10.84 0.73 13.71
N PHE A 82 9.83 0.92 12.87
CA PHE A 82 9.84 0.77 11.42
C PHE A 82 9.14 1.97 10.81
N CYS A 83 9.47 2.34 9.57
CA CYS A 83 8.68 3.38 8.92
C CYS A 83 7.42 2.83 8.30
N LEU A 84 7.40 1.59 7.82
CA LEU A 84 6.18 0.98 7.30
C LEU A 84 6.14 -0.49 7.72
N VAL A 85 4.95 -1.02 7.96
CA VAL A 85 4.70 -2.40 8.35
C VAL A 85 3.67 -2.98 7.38
N HIS A 86 4.09 -3.94 6.55
CA HIS A 86 3.27 -4.40 5.43
C HIS A 86 2.81 -5.85 5.62
N LEU A 87 1.51 -6.12 5.77
CA LEU A 87 0.92 -7.46 5.73
C LEU A 87 0.74 -7.97 4.29
N LEU A 88 1.33 -9.11 3.92
CA LEU A 88 0.97 -9.80 2.68
C LEU A 88 0.02 -10.99 2.99
N THR A 89 -1.13 -11.03 2.33
CA THR A 89 -2.13 -12.09 2.51
C THR A 89 -2.51 -12.74 1.19
N ALA A 90 -3.22 -13.86 1.23
CA ALA A 90 -3.77 -14.54 0.06
C ALA A 90 -5.25 -14.85 0.29
N GLN A 91 -6.05 -13.81 0.53
CA GLN A 91 -7.50 -13.93 0.79
C GLN A 91 -8.26 -12.82 0.05
N SER A 92 -9.50 -13.12 -0.32
CA SER A 92 -10.48 -12.11 -0.75
C SER A 92 -11.19 -11.51 0.47
N PHE A 93 -11.87 -10.38 0.25
CA PHE A 93 -12.54 -9.62 1.29
C PHE A 93 -14.04 -9.59 1.07
N SER A 94 -14.80 -9.50 2.16
CA SER A 94 -16.27 -9.54 2.12
C SER A 94 -16.90 -8.36 1.38
N ASP A 95 -16.20 -7.24 1.29
CA ASP A 95 -16.61 -6.04 0.56
C ASP A 95 -16.25 -6.09 -0.93
N SER A 96 -15.44 -7.05 -1.37
CA SER A 96 -14.96 -7.22 -2.77
C SER A 96 -14.35 -5.98 -3.41
N ALA A 97 -14.13 -4.90 -2.66
CA ALA A 97 -13.76 -3.59 -3.18
C ALA A 97 -12.24 -3.38 -3.24
N HIS A 98 -11.47 -4.16 -2.47
CA HIS A 98 -10.06 -3.88 -2.23
C HIS A 98 -9.20 -5.15 -2.38
N ILE A 99 -8.05 -4.98 -3.01
CA ILE A 99 -6.96 -5.98 -3.06
C ILE A 99 -5.73 -5.53 -2.24
N GLY A 100 -5.78 -4.33 -1.69
CA GLY A 100 -4.85 -3.75 -0.73
C GLY A 100 -5.49 -2.56 -0.02
N LEU A 101 -4.93 -2.15 1.11
CA LEU A 101 -5.26 -0.89 1.79
C LEU A 101 -4.05 -0.39 2.60
N ALA A 102 -3.88 0.92 2.65
CA ALA A 102 -2.88 1.60 3.48
C ALA A 102 -3.46 2.82 4.19
N TYR A 103 -2.82 3.21 5.31
CA TYR A 103 -3.02 4.56 5.85
C TYR A 103 -2.22 5.56 5.03
N VAL A 104 -2.90 6.64 4.62
CA VAL A 104 -2.30 7.69 3.81
C VAL A 104 -1.50 8.66 4.69
N ALA A 105 -0.26 8.99 4.33
CA ALA A 105 0.50 10.00 5.05
C ALA A 105 -0.11 11.39 4.88
N ASP A 106 -0.25 12.14 5.98
CA ASP A 106 -0.74 13.51 5.97
C ASP A 106 0.42 14.51 6.15
N THR A 107 0.55 15.44 5.20
CA THR A 107 1.52 16.54 5.29
C THR A 107 1.25 17.51 6.42
N ARG A 108 0.00 17.57 6.91
CA ARG A 108 -0.40 18.44 8.03
C ARG A 108 -0.16 17.82 9.40
N GLY A 109 0.46 16.63 9.45
CA GLY A 109 0.84 15.98 10.70
C GLY A 109 -0.24 15.09 11.31
N GLY A 110 -1.29 14.73 10.54
CA GLY A 110 -2.22 13.68 10.93
C GLY A 110 -1.55 12.29 11.02
N PRO A 111 -2.15 11.35 11.78
CA PRO A 111 -1.66 9.98 11.87
C PRO A 111 -1.83 9.26 10.53
N GLY A 112 -0.81 8.53 10.07
CA GLY A 112 -0.88 7.77 8.84
C GLY A 112 0.43 7.67 8.08
N GLY A 113 0.59 6.56 7.35
CA GLY A 113 1.67 6.33 6.41
C GLY A 113 3.05 6.18 7.04
N ILE A 114 4.08 6.42 6.23
CA ILE A 114 5.46 6.12 6.58
C ILE A 114 5.96 6.96 7.76
N CYS A 115 6.64 6.28 8.67
CA CYS A 115 7.21 6.81 9.90
C CYS A 115 6.17 7.61 10.74
N SER A 116 4.88 7.25 10.65
CA SER A 116 3.83 7.86 11.48
C SER A 116 4.20 7.76 12.96
N ASP A 117 4.06 8.88 13.67
CA ASP A 117 4.15 8.90 15.12
C ASP A 117 3.08 8.01 15.74
N SER A 118 3.35 7.53 16.95
CA SER A 118 2.39 6.71 17.67
C SER A 118 1.38 7.56 18.41
N ALA A 119 0.12 7.15 18.39
CA ALA A 119 -0.94 7.67 19.24
C ALA A 119 -1.27 6.66 20.35
N TYR A 120 -1.64 7.16 21.53
CA TYR A 120 -2.22 6.34 22.57
C TYR A 120 -3.72 6.19 22.34
N VAL A 121 -4.16 4.95 22.12
CA VAL A 121 -5.59 4.62 22.00
C VAL A 121 -5.97 3.71 23.16
N VAL A 122 -6.82 4.24 24.04
CA VAL A 122 -7.21 3.67 25.34
C VAL A 122 -5.99 3.47 26.27
N ASP A 123 -5.15 2.47 26.01
CA ASP A 123 -3.91 2.16 26.76
C ASP A 123 -2.82 1.50 25.88
N ARG A 124 -2.99 1.47 24.55
CA ARG A 124 -1.99 0.94 23.61
C ARG A 124 -1.39 2.07 22.79
N GLN A 125 -0.07 2.01 22.64
CA GLN A 125 0.66 2.83 21.67
C GLN A 125 0.48 2.20 20.28
N ILE A 126 -0.25 2.88 19.40
CA ILE A 126 -0.56 2.44 18.04
C ILE A 126 0.14 3.37 17.06
N SER A 127 0.81 2.82 16.05
CA SER A 127 1.37 3.60 14.93
C SER A 127 0.60 3.25 13.67
N TYR A 128 0.09 4.27 12.98
CA TYR A 128 -0.71 4.13 11.76
C TYR A 128 0.19 4.03 10.52
N ASN A 129 1.25 3.22 10.62
CA ASN A 129 2.26 3.03 9.60
C ASN A 129 2.16 1.64 8.96
N THR A 130 0.93 1.23 8.66
CA THR A 130 0.59 -0.13 8.26
C THR A 130 -0.11 -0.15 6.91
N VAL A 131 0.12 -1.24 6.19
CA VAL A 131 -0.46 -1.53 4.88
C VAL A 131 -0.73 -3.02 4.82
N PHE A 132 -1.76 -3.44 4.09
CA PHE A 132 -1.85 -4.83 3.63
C PHE A 132 -2.05 -4.91 2.12
N THR A 133 -1.57 -5.99 1.52
CA THR A 133 -1.89 -6.37 0.15
C THR A 133 -2.29 -7.84 0.09
N SER A 134 -3.13 -8.19 -0.87
CA SER A 134 -3.53 -9.55 -1.16
C SER A 134 -2.95 -10.03 -2.47
N ALA A 135 -2.45 -11.27 -2.48
CA ALA A 135 -2.09 -12.01 -3.68
C ALA A 135 -3.32 -12.61 -4.40
N MET A 136 -4.54 -12.33 -3.92
CA MET A 136 -5.80 -12.76 -4.51
C MET A 136 -6.62 -11.55 -4.95
N GLY A 137 -6.97 -11.50 -6.23
CA GLY A 137 -7.96 -10.58 -6.77
C GLY A 137 -9.36 -11.19 -6.74
N ASN A 138 -10.39 -10.35 -6.91
CA ASN A 138 -11.78 -10.76 -6.96
C ASN A 138 -12.50 -10.00 -8.09
N THR A 139 -13.27 -10.71 -8.90
CA THR A 139 -14.03 -10.13 -10.04
C THR A 139 -15.47 -9.74 -9.68
N GLY A 140 -15.86 -9.85 -8.41
CA GLY A 140 -17.23 -9.87 -7.93
C GLY A 140 -17.93 -11.23 -8.08
N LEU A 141 -17.43 -12.12 -8.95
CA LEU A 141 -18.00 -13.45 -9.19
C LEU A 141 -17.13 -14.59 -8.65
N TYR A 142 -15.80 -14.44 -8.74
CA TYR A 142 -14.84 -15.43 -8.26
C TYR A 142 -13.49 -14.80 -7.92
N ASP A 143 -12.74 -15.50 -7.08
CA ASP A 143 -11.37 -15.16 -6.70
C ASP A 143 -10.37 -15.72 -7.71
N TYR A 144 -9.29 -14.98 -7.96
CA TYR A 144 -8.18 -15.42 -8.80
C TYR A 144 -6.84 -15.01 -8.20
N PRO A 145 -5.78 -15.83 -8.36
CA PRO A 145 -4.45 -15.44 -7.94
C PRO A 145 -3.91 -14.34 -8.85
N LEU A 146 -3.37 -13.28 -8.26
CA LEU A 146 -2.69 -12.23 -9.01
C LEU A 146 -1.41 -12.78 -9.63
N VAL A 147 -1.11 -12.36 -10.86
CA VAL A 147 0.23 -12.61 -11.42
C VAL A 147 1.26 -11.75 -10.70
N THR A 148 2.53 -12.15 -10.76
CA THR A 148 3.62 -11.45 -10.04
C THR A 148 3.65 -9.95 -10.33
N LYS A 149 3.37 -9.55 -11.58
CA LYS A 149 3.34 -8.15 -12.00
C LYS A 149 2.20 -7.36 -11.36
N GLU A 150 1.00 -7.92 -11.33
CA GLU A 150 -0.18 -7.31 -10.68
C GLU A 150 0.07 -7.14 -9.17
N ALA A 151 0.58 -8.18 -8.51
CA ALA A 151 0.90 -8.11 -7.08
C ALA A 151 1.93 -7.01 -6.76
N GLU A 152 2.94 -6.83 -7.61
CA GLU A 152 3.92 -5.74 -7.47
C GLU A 152 3.29 -4.36 -7.62
N ILE A 153 2.37 -4.20 -8.59
CA ILE A 153 1.63 -2.95 -8.79
C ILE A 153 0.77 -2.64 -7.57
N VAL A 154 0.06 -3.62 -7.02
CA VAL A 154 -0.75 -3.44 -5.80
C VAL A 154 0.14 -3.01 -4.63
N VAL A 155 1.28 -3.66 -4.41
CA VAL A 155 2.21 -3.26 -3.35
C VAL A 155 2.75 -1.87 -3.57
N ALA A 156 3.12 -1.53 -4.80
CA ALA A 156 3.61 -0.20 -5.13
C ALA A 156 2.53 0.87 -4.96
N HIS A 157 1.27 0.60 -5.30
CA HIS A 157 0.13 1.50 -5.08
C HIS A 157 -0.09 1.78 -3.59
N GLU A 158 -0.17 0.74 -2.76
CA GLU A 158 -0.41 0.93 -1.33
C GLU A 158 0.77 1.57 -0.59
N TYR A 159 1.99 1.31 -1.06
CA TYR A 159 3.17 2.02 -0.59
C TYR A 159 3.11 3.51 -0.93
N ALA A 160 2.50 3.88 -2.06
CA ALA A 160 2.43 5.26 -2.51
C ALA A 160 1.39 6.02 -1.68
N HIS A 161 0.27 5.39 -1.36
CA HIS A 161 -0.62 5.86 -0.29
C HIS A 161 0.14 6.08 1.02
N SER A 162 0.99 5.14 1.44
CA SER A 162 1.79 5.31 2.66
C SER A 162 2.79 6.47 2.58
N TRP A 163 3.25 6.84 1.39
CA TRP A 163 4.01 8.08 1.14
C TRP A 163 3.14 9.34 1.09
N GLY A 164 1.83 9.14 0.92
CA GLY A 164 0.76 10.12 1.03
C GLY A 164 0.12 10.50 -0.31
N ALA A 165 0.46 9.79 -1.39
CA ALA A 165 -0.19 9.93 -2.68
C ALA A 165 -1.67 9.60 -2.57
N GLN A 166 -2.50 10.40 -3.22
CA GLN A 166 -3.93 10.14 -3.38
C GLN A 166 -4.19 9.42 -4.71
N HIS A 167 -5.44 9.07 -5.00
CA HIS A 167 -5.78 8.54 -6.31
C HIS A 167 -5.67 9.60 -7.41
N ASP A 168 -5.34 9.15 -8.61
CA ASP A 168 -5.33 9.99 -9.81
C ASP A 168 -6.73 10.55 -10.11
N GLY A 169 -6.80 11.75 -10.71
CA GLY A 169 -8.05 12.38 -11.14
C GLY A 169 -8.92 12.99 -10.05
N LEU A 170 -8.41 13.10 -8.82
CA LEU A 170 -9.10 13.83 -7.74
C LEU A 170 -9.02 15.35 -7.89
N ASP A 171 -7.91 15.84 -8.44
CA ASP A 171 -7.69 17.25 -8.74
C ASP A 171 -7.93 17.55 -10.22
N ARG A 172 -8.22 18.82 -10.52
CA ARG A 172 -8.42 19.32 -11.90
C ARG A 172 -7.37 20.35 -12.25
N ASP A 173 -6.88 20.28 -13.48
CA ASP A 173 -5.95 21.25 -14.05
C ASP A 173 -6.64 22.60 -14.33
N ALA A 174 -5.84 23.59 -14.77
CA ALA A 174 -6.33 24.93 -15.10
C ALA A 174 -7.41 24.95 -16.22
N ASP A 175 -7.44 23.92 -17.06
CA ASP A 175 -8.39 23.74 -18.15
C ASP A 175 -9.61 22.89 -17.73
N GLY A 176 -9.67 22.48 -16.45
CA GLY A 176 -10.75 21.70 -15.88
C GLY A 176 -10.69 20.20 -16.18
N ARG A 177 -9.59 19.70 -16.75
CA ARG A 177 -9.35 18.27 -16.99
C ARG A 177 -8.85 17.60 -15.72
N GLU A 178 -9.18 16.33 -15.55
CA GLU A 178 -8.70 15.54 -14.41
C GLU A 178 -7.19 15.32 -14.52
N GLU A 179 -6.46 15.64 -13.46
CA GLU A 179 -5.01 15.54 -13.43
C GLU A 179 -4.57 14.07 -13.28
N CYS A 180 -3.45 13.69 -13.91
CA CYS A 180 -2.90 12.32 -13.88
C CYS A 180 -3.85 11.22 -14.41
N LEU A 181 -4.85 11.58 -15.23
CA LEU A 181 -5.69 10.63 -15.97
C LEU A 181 -5.44 10.72 -17.48
N PRO A 182 -4.39 10.06 -18.00
CA PRO A 182 -4.06 10.07 -19.42
C PRO A 182 -5.09 9.31 -20.25
N ASP A 183 -5.18 9.64 -21.54
CA ASP A 183 -5.94 8.82 -22.47
C ASP A 183 -5.28 7.45 -22.62
N TYR A 184 -6.07 6.39 -22.88
CA TYR A 184 -5.53 5.03 -23.04
C TYR A 184 -4.40 4.96 -24.09
N ALA A 185 -4.50 5.75 -25.17
CA ALA A 185 -3.50 5.83 -26.23
C ALA A 185 -2.14 6.40 -25.77
N GLU A 186 -2.10 7.07 -24.63
CA GLU A 186 -0.91 7.70 -24.03
C GLU A 186 -0.17 6.76 -23.06
N GLY A 187 -0.48 5.46 -23.10
CA GLY A 187 0.23 4.44 -22.34
C GLY A 187 -0.54 3.90 -21.13
N GLY A 188 -1.87 4.06 -21.11
CA GLY A 188 -2.75 3.55 -20.05
C GLY A 188 -2.69 4.37 -18.76
N ASN A 189 -3.40 3.92 -17.72
CA ASN A 189 -3.45 4.65 -16.45
C ASN A 189 -2.14 4.50 -15.65
N TYR A 190 -1.88 5.48 -14.78
CA TYR A 190 -0.76 5.44 -13.85
C TYR A 190 -1.05 4.53 -12.64
N ILE A 191 -0.01 4.37 -11.82
CA ILE A 191 0.00 3.43 -10.70
C ILE A 191 -1.00 3.79 -9.59
N MET A 192 -1.35 5.07 -9.45
CA MET A 192 -2.28 5.57 -8.42
C MET A 192 -3.73 5.63 -8.88
N HIS A 193 -4.04 5.06 -10.04
CA HIS A 193 -5.41 4.98 -10.52
C HIS A 193 -6.30 4.17 -9.55
N MET A 194 -7.53 4.63 -9.32
CA MET A 194 -8.45 4.05 -8.34
C MET A 194 -8.85 2.58 -8.63
N TYR A 195 -8.69 2.14 -9.88
CA TYR A 195 -8.95 0.77 -10.31
C TYR A 195 -7.65 0.00 -10.51
N ALA A 196 -7.64 -1.28 -10.17
CA ALA A 196 -6.47 -2.16 -10.32
C ALA A 196 -6.00 -2.26 -11.78
N GLN A 197 -4.68 -2.22 -11.98
CA GLN A 197 -4.05 -2.31 -13.28
C GLN A 197 -3.45 -3.72 -13.52
N ASN A 198 -3.39 -4.14 -14.79
CA ASN A 198 -2.87 -5.45 -15.18
C ASN A 198 -1.35 -5.45 -15.48
N GLY A 199 -0.75 -4.26 -15.66
CA GLY A 199 0.69 -4.10 -15.89
C GLY A 199 1.15 -4.27 -17.33
N TYR A 200 0.24 -4.31 -18.32
CA TYR A 200 0.59 -4.36 -19.74
C TYR A 200 0.90 -3.00 -20.33
N ASP A 201 0.26 -1.95 -19.82
CA ASP A 201 0.44 -0.61 -20.35
C ASP A 201 1.67 0.08 -19.69
N PRO A 202 2.45 0.88 -20.43
CA PRO A 202 3.70 1.48 -19.93
C PRO A 202 3.54 2.28 -18.62
N ASN A 203 2.41 2.98 -18.45
CA ASN A 203 2.17 3.86 -17.32
C ASN A 203 1.82 3.10 -16.02
N ASN A 204 1.39 1.84 -16.12
CA ASN A 204 0.96 1.04 -14.96
C ASN A 204 2.07 0.81 -13.92
N ILE A 205 3.34 0.98 -14.32
CA ILE A 205 4.52 0.85 -13.46
C ILE A 205 5.40 2.10 -13.46
N ASP A 206 4.93 3.19 -14.05
CA ASP A 206 5.68 4.43 -14.06
C ASP A 206 5.55 5.13 -12.71
N GLY A 207 6.63 5.08 -11.93
CA GLY A 207 6.68 5.72 -10.62
C GLY A 207 6.73 7.25 -10.70
N ARG A 208 7.02 7.86 -11.86
CA ARG A 208 7.15 9.32 -11.99
C ARG A 208 5.87 10.07 -11.65
N GLU A 209 4.71 9.42 -11.81
CA GLU A 209 3.41 9.98 -11.49
C GLU A 209 2.90 9.57 -10.10
N ILE A 210 3.77 9.09 -9.21
CA ILE A 210 3.47 8.99 -7.77
C ILE A 210 3.52 10.42 -7.19
N SER A 211 2.50 11.21 -7.50
CA SER A 211 2.39 12.60 -7.08
C SER A 211 1.98 12.72 -5.60
N SER A 212 2.66 13.63 -4.90
CA SER A 212 2.26 14.24 -3.62
C SER A 212 2.36 13.34 -2.36
N THR A 213 3.54 13.28 -1.73
CA THR A 213 3.85 13.98 -0.45
C THR A 213 5.16 13.47 0.19
N ARG A 214 5.80 14.38 0.94
CA ARG A 214 7.15 14.23 1.49
C ARG A 214 7.15 13.31 2.71
N ARG A 215 7.95 12.24 2.69
CA ARG A 215 8.66 11.61 3.84
C ARG A 215 9.41 10.40 3.32
N ALA A 216 10.55 10.01 3.87
CA ALA A 216 11.23 8.80 3.45
C ALA A 216 11.34 7.78 4.57
N GLY A 217 11.16 6.48 4.26
CA GLY A 217 11.10 5.46 5.30
C GLY A 217 11.58 4.06 4.92
N ARG A 218 12.15 3.34 5.90
CA ARG A 218 12.50 1.90 5.81
C ARG A 218 11.31 1.00 6.17
N VAL A 219 11.08 -0.09 5.43
CA VAL A 219 9.89 -0.96 5.56
C VAL A 219 10.20 -2.27 6.29
N ARG A 220 9.20 -2.78 7.00
CA ARG A 220 9.09 -4.16 7.45
C ARG A 220 8.07 -4.86 6.56
N THR A 221 8.43 -6.03 6.05
CA THR A 221 7.47 -6.93 5.39
C THR A 221 7.00 -7.94 6.40
N VAL A 222 5.73 -7.88 6.75
CA VAL A 222 5.04 -8.81 7.64
C VAL A 222 4.26 -9.81 6.80
N ASP A 223 4.59 -11.08 6.99
CA ASP A 223 3.80 -12.28 6.73
C ASP A 223 3.29 -12.52 5.30
N VAL A 224 3.33 -13.78 4.86
CA VAL A 224 2.43 -14.32 3.84
C VAL A 224 1.41 -15.15 4.60
N VAL A 225 0.19 -14.67 4.75
CA VAL A 225 -0.89 -15.49 5.30
C VAL A 225 -1.33 -16.47 4.21
N ARG A 226 -0.88 -17.72 4.30
CA ARG A 226 -1.46 -18.80 3.50
C ARG A 226 -2.76 -19.20 4.19
N GLN A 227 -3.89 -18.87 3.58
CA GLN A 227 -5.16 -19.45 4.02
C GLN A 227 -5.06 -20.97 3.84
N ILE A 228 -5.05 -21.71 4.95
CA ILE A 228 -5.28 -23.15 4.92
C ILE A 228 -6.75 -23.30 4.54
N ASP A 229 -6.99 -23.80 3.34
CA ASP A 229 -8.33 -24.14 2.86
C ASP A 229 -8.93 -25.16 3.84
N PHE A 230 -9.91 -24.74 4.62
CA PHE A 230 -10.72 -25.65 5.43
C PHE A 230 -11.88 -26.15 4.57
N ARG A 231 -11.57 -26.79 3.44
CA ARG A 231 -12.48 -27.77 2.87
C ARG A 231 -12.22 -29.07 3.60
N ASN A 232 -13.19 -29.45 4.43
CA ASN A 232 -13.37 -30.86 4.81
C ASN A 232 -13.57 -31.70 3.55
#